data_AF-A0A2E7ZPA2-F1
#
_entry.id   AF-A0A2E7ZPA2-F1
#
_cell.length_a   1.000
_cell.length_b   1.000
_cell.length_c   1.000
_cell.angle_alpha   90.00
_cell.angle_beta   90.00
_cell.angle_gamma   90.00
#
_symmetry.space_group_name_H-M   'P 1'
#
loop_
_entity.id
_entity.type
_entity.pdbx_description
1 polymer ?
#
loop_
_entity_poly.entity_id
_entity_poly.type
_entity_poly.pdbx_seq_one_letter_code
_entity_poly.pdbx_strand_id
1 'polypeptide(L)'
;MGTQDRRNTRRTCCFSRSKGNRNRRDVAFPAFKKNKRWIIKALDRNTRRTVAWVVGGRDAATVRRLYCKLEHLNDCLFYTDDWDAFAKVLPPERHIIGKKYTIAIEQDNSNTRHHLG
;
A
#
# COMPACT_ATOMS: atom_id res chain seq x y z
N MET A 1 -32.94 -20.80 4.67
CA MET A 1 -31.63 -21.42 4.41
C MET A 1 -30.90 -20.51 3.43
N GLY A 2 -30.14 -19.54 3.95
CA GLY A 2 -29.56 -18.45 3.16
C GLY A 2 -28.51 -18.99 2.20
N THR A 3 -28.73 -18.78 0.91
CA THR A 3 -27.76 -19.03 -0.15
C THR A 3 -26.53 -18.17 0.12
N GLN A 4 -25.45 -18.81 0.57
CA GLN A 4 -24.13 -18.19 0.63
C GLN A 4 -23.77 -17.76 -0.79
N ASP A 5 -23.81 -16.45 -1.02
CA ASP A 5 -23.37 -15.79 -2.23
C ASP A 5 -21.88 -16.13 -2.46
N ARG A 6 -21.65 -17.09 -3.35
CA ARG A 6 -20.35 -17.54 -3.85
C ARG A 6 -19.70 -16.46 -4.74
N ARG A 7 -19.60 -15.22 -4.28
CA ARG A 7 -18.68 -14.24 -4.84
C ARG A 7 -17.26 -14.54 -4.35
N ASN A 8 -16.72 -15.65 -4.86
CA ASN A 8 -15.29 -15.90 -4.98
C ASN A 8 -14.70 -14.95 -6.05
N THR A 9 -14.81 -13.65 -5.80
CA THR A 9 -14.14 -12.62 -6.58
C THR A 9 -12.72 -12.54 -6.05
N ARG A 10 -11.76 -13.09 -6.81
CA ARG A 10 -10.31 -12.98 -6.56
C ARG A 10 -10.02 -11.58 -6.00
N ARG A 11 -9.64 -11.48 -4.72
CA ARG A 11 -9.41 -10.17 -4.10
C ARG A 11 -8.24 -9.54 -4.83
N THR A 12 -8.43 -8.35 -5.41
CA THR A 12 -7.36 -7.65 -6.11
C THR A 12 -6.88 -6.53 -5.22
N CYS A 13 -5.63 -6.63 -4.74
CA CYS A 13 -5.03 -5.62 -3.89
C CYS A 13 -4.06 -4.79 -4.70
N CYS A 14 -4.23 -3.48 -4.66
CA CYS A 14 -3.29 -2.56 -5.26
C CYS A 14 -2.37 -2.01 -4.15
N PHE A 15 -1.06 -1.86 -4.43
CA PHE A 15 -0.12 -1.25 -3.49
C PHE A 15 0.28 0.16 -3.87
N SER A 16 0.24 1.08 -2.90
CA SER A 16 0.69 2.45 -3.11
C SER A 16 1.60 2.94 -2.00
N ARG A 17 2.36 3.99 -2.33
CA ARG A 17 3.31 4.64 -1.44
C ARG A 17 3.05 6.12 -1.33
N SER A 18 2.95 6.58 -0.09
CA SER A 18 2.82 8.00 0.24
C SER A 18 3.91 8.46 1.19
N LYS A 19 4.33 9.71 1.04
CA LYS A 19 5.29 10.37 1.92
C LYS A 19 4.49 11.16 2.96
N GLY A 20 4.66 10.84 4.23
CA GLY A 20 4.09 11.66 5.31
C GLY A 20 4.98 12.87 5.58
N ASN A 21 4.38 14.07 5.66
CA ASN A 21 5.07 15.27 6.12
C ASN A 21 4.46 15.68 7.46
N ARG A 22 5.15 15.46 8.57
CA ARG A 22 4.68 15.96 9.87
C ARG A 22 5.01 17.45 9.96
N ASN A 23 4.15 18.31 9.42
CA ASN A 23 4.15 19.73 9.74
C ASN A 23 3.18 19.97 10.92
N ARG A 24 3.73 20.07 12.13
CA ARG A 24 3.10 20.78 13.26
C ARG A 24 4.08 21.87 13.71
N ARG A 25 3.50 23.02 14.06
CA ARG A 25 4.09 24.37 14.17
C ARG A 25 5.33 24.50 15.07
N ASP A 26 6.01 25.61 14.83
CA ASP A 26 7.34 26.08 15.23
C ASP A 26 7.72 25.99 16.71
N VAL A 27 8.98 25.58 16.96
CA VAL A 27 9.95 26.18 17.89
C VAL A 27 11.35 25.65 17.49
N ALA A 28 12.34 26.54 17.38
CA ALA A 28 13.68 26.22 16.89
C ALA A 28 14.41 25.23 17.82
N PHE A 29 14.55 23.99 17.34
CA PHE A 29 15.41 22.96 17.94
C PHE A 29 16.45 22.53 16.91
N PRO A 30 17.66 22.11 17.34
CA PRO A 30 18.78 21.77 16.45
C PRO A 30 18.33 20.78 15.38
N ALA A 31 18.82 20.94 14.15
CA ALA A 31 18.35 20.24 12.96
C ALA A 31 18.34 18.71 13.13
N PHE A 32 17.25 18.17 13.67
CA PHE A 32 17.01 16.75 13.70
C PHE A 32 16.95 16.29 12.25
N LYS A 33 17.84 15.36 11.87
CA LYS A 33 17.77 14.68 10.57
C LYS A 33 16.34 14.17 10.41
N LYS A 34 15.59 14.82 9.51
CA LYS A 34 14.20 14.47 9.22
C LYS A 34 14.17 13.03 8.71
N ASN A 35 13.87 12.08 9.59
CA ASN A 35 13.76 10.68 9.24
C ASN A 35 12.57 10.51 8.29
N LYS A 36 12.85 10.57 6.98
CA LYS A 36 11.85 10.38 5.93
C LYS A 36 11.24 8.99 6.09
N ARG A 37 9.95 8.95 6.42
CA ARG A 37 9.16 7.71 6.51
C ARG A 37 8.16 7.63 5.37
N TRP A 38 7.88 6.42 4.95
CA TRP A 38 6.94 6.10 3.88
C TRP A 38 5.78 5.31 4.46
N ILE A 39 4.56 5.62 4.01
CA ILE A 39 3.39 4.78 4.20
C ILE A 39 3.28 3.90 2.95
N ILE A 40 3.33 2.58 3.15
CA ILE A 40 3.01 1.60 2.10
C ILE A 40 1.66 0.99 2.47
N LYS A 41 0.70 1.02 1.55
CA LYS A 41 -0.66 0.52 1.79
C LYS A 41 -1.09 -0.45 0.70
N ALA A 42 -1.89 -1.43 1.10
CA ALA A 42 -2.61 -2.35 0.25
C ALA A 42 -4.11 -2.00 0.30
N LEU A 43 -4.68 -1.74 -0.87
CA LEU A 43 -6.07 -1.34 -1.06
C LEU A 43 -6.79 -2.42 -1.85
N ASP A 44 -7.97 -2.85 -1.42
CA ASP A 44 -8.83 -3.68 -2.26
C ASP A 44 -9.44 -2.81 -3.37
N ARG A 45 -9.15 -3.16 -4.63
CA ARG A 45 -9.63 -2.42 -5.81
C ARG A 45 -11.14 -2.39 -5.91
N ASN A 46 -11.81 -3.48 -5.54
CA ASN A 46 -13.26 -3.62 -5.76
C ASN A 46 -14.04 -2.80 -4.74
N THR A 47 -13.59 -2.81 -3.47
CA THR A 47 -14.28 -2.12 -2.37
C THR A 47 -13.68 -0.73 -2.05
N ARG A 48 -12.51 -0.41 -2.62
CA ARG A 48 -11.67 0.76 -2.27
C ARG A 48 -11.36 0.86 -0.78
N ARG A 49 -11.36 -0.26 -0.05
CA ARG A 49 -11.04 -0.29 1.37
C ARG A 49 -9.57 -0.60 1.58
N THR A 50 -8.97 0.06 2.58
CA THR A 50 -7.60 -0.27 2.99
C THR A 50 -7.62 -1.62 3.69
N VAL A 51 -6.86 -2.57 3.15
CA VAL A 51 -6.73 -3.93 3.70
C VAL A 51 -5.62 -3.97 4.74
N ALA A 52 -4.49 -3.35 4.43
CA ALA A 52 -3.37 -3.23 5.36
C ALA A 52 -2.49 -2.04 4.99
N TRP A 53 -1.73 -1.54 5.97
CA TRP A 53 -0.68 -0.55 5.74
C TRP A 53 0.47 -0.73 6.74
N VAL A 54 1.63 -0.19 6.36
CA VAL A 54 2.83 -0.12 7.19
C VAL A 54 3.51 1.24 7.01
N VAL A 55 4.16 1.69 8.07
CA VAL A 55 5.09 2.83 8.03
C VAL A 55 6.51 2.29 8.18
N GLY A 56 7.43 2.80 7.35
CA GLY A 56 8.81 2.36 7.34
C GLY A 56 9.70 3.09 6.36
N GLY A 57 10.79 2.42 5.97
CA GLY A 57 11.71 2.87 4.94
C GLY A 57 11.18 2.60 3.53
N ARG A 58 11.97 3.00 2.52
CA ARG A 58 11.74 2.63 1.12
C ARG A 58 12.57 1.38 0.82
N ASP A 59 12.29 0.29 1.52
CA ASP A 59 13.06 -0.95 1.46
C ASP A 59 12.16 -2.19 1.36
N ALA A 60 12.76 -3.30 0.91
CA ALA A 60 12.08 -4.58 0.80
C ALA A 60 11.67 -5.15 2.17
N ALA A 61 12.34 -4.78 3.26
CA ALA A 61 11.96 -5.19 4.61
C ALA A 61 10.58 -4.62 5.01
N THR A 62 10.33 -3.36 4.67
CA THR A 62 9.04 -2.70 4.90
C THR A 62 7.95 -3.33 4.03
N VAL A 63 8.27 -3.69 2.78
CA VAL A 63 7.33 -4.42 1.90
C VAL A 63 7.03 -5.82 2.45
N ARG A 64 8.03 -6.56 2.93
CA ARG A 64 7.85 -7.87 3.60
C ARG A 64 6.91 -7.77 4.78
N ARG A 65 7.09 -6.78 5.66
CA ARG A 65 6.17 -6.53 6.79
C ARG A 65 4.72 -6.30 6.34
N LEU A 66 4.52 -5.64 5.21
CA LEU A 66 3.18 -5.46 4.65
C LEU A 66 2.64 -6.77 4.08
N TYR A 67 3.47 -7.53 3.36
CA TYR A 67 3.10 -8.82 2.79
C TYR A 67 2.72 -9.84 3.87
N CYS A 68 3.45 -9.93 4.98
CA CYS A 68 3.11 -10.81 6.10
C CYS A 68 1.70 -10.53 6.68
N LYS A 69 1.26 -9.26 6.68
CA LYS A 69 -0.12 -8.92 7.08
C LYS A 69 -1.16 -9.44 6.10
N LEU A 70 -0.78 -9.73 4.86
CA LEU A 70 -1.64 -10.15 3.76
C LEU A 70 -1.54 -11.66 3.48
N GLU A 71 -0.69 -12.41 4.20
CA GLU A 71 -0.50 -13.86 4.00
C GLU A 71 -1.81 -14.65 4.16
N HIS A 72 -2.76 -14.17 4.97
CA HIS A 72 -4.09 -14.76 5.09
C HIS A 72 -4.94 -14.67 3.81
N LEU A 73 -4.52 -13.88 2.81
CA LEU A 73 -5.21 -13.71 1.53
C LEU A 73 -4.61 -14.65 0.48
N ASN A 74 -5.06 -15.91 0.53
CA ASN A 74 -4.54 -16.98 -0.33
C ASN A 74 -4.89 -16.83 -1.82
N ASP A 75 -5.95 -16.10 -2.19
CA ASP A 75 -6.39 -15.93 -3.59
C ASP A 75 -6.40 -14.45 -4.01
N CYS A 76 -5.30 -13.76 -3.70
CA CYS A 76 -5.14 -12.34 -3.98
C CYS A 76 -4.17 -12.08 -5.14
N LEU A 77 -4.56 -11.20 -6.06
CA LEU A 77 -3.67 -10.63 -7.08
C LEU A 77 -3.19 -9.26 -6.64
N PHE A 78 -1.88 -9.03 -6.74
CA PHE A 78 -1.22 -7.80 -6.34
C PHE A 78 -0.87 -6.95 -7.55
N TYR A 79 -1.48 -5.77 -7.63
CA TYR A 79 -1.18 -4.77 -8.66
C TYR A 79 -0.27 -3.70 -8.06
N THR A 80 0.93 -3.53 -8.63
CA THR A 80 1.89 -2.54 -8.14
C THR A 80 2.47 -1.71 -9.28
N ASP A 81 3.11 -0.60 -8.91
CA ASP A 81 4.04 0.08 -9.80
C ASP A 81 5.30 -0.77 -10.01
N ASP A 82 6.11 -0.38 -11.00
CA ASP A 82 7.39 -1.02 -11.33
C ASP A 82 8.47 -0.60 -10.33
N TRP A 83 8.23 -0.92 -9.06
CA TRP A 83 9.20 -0.70 -7.99
C TRP A 83 9.80 -2.03 -7.53
N ASP A 84 11.09 -2.18 -7.75
CA ASP A 84 11.90 -3.38 -7.47
C ASP A 84 11.68 -4.02 -6.08
N ALA A 85 11.37 -3.22 -5.05
CA ALA A 85 11.10 -3.78 -3.73
C ALA A 85 9.82 -4.64 -3.67
N PHE A 86 8.83 -4.39 -4.54
CA PHE A 86 7.66 -5.25 -4.66
C PHE A 86 7.99 -6.55 -5.38
N ALA A 87 8.73 -6.48 -6.50
CA ALA A 87 9.15 -7.67 -7.26
C ALA A 87 10.01 -8.63 -6.41
N LYS A 88 10.82 -8.10 -5.49
CA LYS A 88 11.64 -8.89 -4.56
C LYS A 88 10.88 -9.61 -3.44
N VAL A 89 9.61 -9.29 -3.23
CA VAL A 89 8.85 -9.76 -2.06
C VAL A 89 7.56 -10.47 -2.46
N LEU A 90 6.89 -9.98 -3.49
CA LEU A 90 5.62 -10.55 -3.94
C LEU A 90 5.90 -11.76 -4.83
N PRO A 91 5.08 -12.82 -4.72
CA PRO A 91 5.19 -13.98 -5.59
C PRO A 91 4.87 -13.58 -7.04
N PRO A 92 5.74 -13.90 -8.03
CA PRO A 92 5.59 -13.43 -9.41
C PRO A 92 4.31 -13.95 -10.07
N GLU A 93 3.79 -15.10 -9.64
CA GLU A 93 2.55 -15.68 -10.16
C GLU A 93 1.30 -14.86 -9.79
N ARG A 94 1.41 -14.04 -8.75
CA ARG A 94 0.33 -13.19 -8.23
C ARG A 94 0.63 -11.71 -8.39
N HIS A 95 1.75 -11.35 -9.00
CA HIS A 95 2.24 -9.99 -9.10
C HIS A 95 2.06 -9.45 -10.52
N ILE A 96 1.24 -8.42 -10.66
CA ILE A 96 0.97 -7.76 -11.93
C ILE A 96 1.52 -6.33 -11.85
N ILE A 97 2.53 -6.04 -12.67
CA ILE A 97 3.13 -4.71 -12.80
C ILE A 97 2.40 -3.96 -13.91
N GLY A 98 1.90 -2.75 -13.63
CA GLY A 98 1.33 -1.92 -14.68
C GLY A 98 0.60 -0.68 -14.20
N LYS A 99 0.78 0.42 -14.95
CA LYS A 99 0.09 1.71 -14.73
C LYS A 99 -1.39 1.70 -15.09
N LYS A 100 -1.86 0.68 -15.82
CA LYS A 100 -3.21 0.62 -16.39
C LYS A 100 -4.33 0.48 -15.32
N TYR A 101 -3.96 0.15 -14.07
CA TYR A 101 -4.92 -0.14 -12.99
C TYR A 101 -4.69 0.71 -11.72
N THR A 102 -3.92 1.79 -11.80
CA THR A 102 -3.48 2.59 -10.63
C THR A 102 -4.36 3.80 -10.29
N ILE A 103 -5.37 4.14 -11.10
CA ILE A 103 -6.20 5.36 -10.90
C ILE A 103 -6.78 5.45 -9.47
N ALA A 104 -7.35 4.36 -8.95
CA ALA A 104 -7.92 4.33 -7.60
C ALA A 104 -6.87 4.56 -6.50
N ILE A 105 -5.67 4.04 -6.72
CA ILE A 105 -4.51 4.23 -5.84
C ILE A 105 -3.99 5.66 -5.88
N GLU A 106 -3.94 6.25 -7.08
CA GLU A 106 -3.44 7.59 -7.29
C GLU A 106 -4.36 8.59 -6.60
N GLN A 107 -5.68 8.40 -6.73
CA GLN A 107 -6.68 9.18 -6.03
C GLN A 107 -6.57 9.00 -4.50
N ASP A 108 -6.42 7.77 -4.00
CA ASP A 108 -6.27 7.48 -2.57
C ASP A 108 -4.94 8.03 -2.00
N ASN A 109 -3.85 8.00 -2.79
CA ASN A 109 -2.58 8.62 -2.42
C ASN A 109 -2.69 10.15 -2.37
N SER A 110 -3.41 10.75 -3.32
CA SER A 110 -3.70 12.18 -3.32
C SER A 110 -4.46 12.60 -2.06
N ASN A 111 -5.54 11.88 -1.70
CA ASN A 111 -6.30 12.12 -0.47
C ASN A 111 -5.42 11.98 0.78
N THR A 112 -4.60 10.93 0.84
CA THR A 112 -3.67 10.73 1.97
C THR A 112 -2.71 11.90 2.12
N ARG A 113 -2.19 12.47 1.02
CA ARG A 113 -1.31 13.64 1.06
C ARG A 113 -2.04 14.92 1.42
N HIS A 114 -3.30 15.06 1.01
CA HIS A 114 -4.11 16.22 1.36
C HIS A 114 -4.41 16.27 2.86
N HIS A 115 -4.68 15.12 3.48
CA HIS A 115 -5.00 15.05 4.91
C HIS A 115 -3.78 14.90 5.83
N LEU A 116 -2.64 14.42 5.33
CA LEU A 116 -1.40 14.21 6.10
C LEU A 116 -0.24 15.15 5.68
N GLY A 117 -0.51 16.13 4.83
CA GLY A 117 0.45 17.10 4.29
C GLY A 117 0.60 18.35 5.15
#